data_AF-A0A9P0NUX7-F1
#
_entry.id   AF-A0A9P0NUX7-F1
#
_cell.length_a   1.000
_cell.length_b   1.000
_cell.length_c   1.000
_cell.angle_alpha   90.00
_cell.angle_beta   90.00
_cell.angle_gamma   90.00
#
_symmetry.space_group_name_H-M   'P 1'
#
loop_
_entity.id
_entity.type
_entity.pdbx_description
1 polymer ?
#
loop_
_entity_poly.entity_id
_entity_poly.type
_entity_poly.pdbx_seq_one_letter_code
_entity_poly.pdbx_strand_id
1 'polypeptide(L)'
;MLLRKKDSKFAVDETEYKTPCHLTLQVWDNDTFSKNDFLGSLTLELSRLKRGAKTSKKCNLKLLDKRAPVINLFRIRRTRGWWVFKNYHQKTGTNICAGKVEAEMEVVTQEEALLDPVGLGRREPQALPPPNRPDASFLWFKNPLKSLKLLVCRRYKWKMICCLLIVFGVLFLASTLYSLPGYTIKKMLSV
;
A
#
# COMPACT_ATOMS: atom_id res chain seq x y z
N MET A 1 7.49 -5.19 31.27
CA MET A 1 7.12 -3.77 31.49
C MET A 1 6.56 -3.67 32.89
N LEU A 2 7.01 -2.69 33.66
CA LEU A 2 6.39 -2.35 34.94
C LEU A 2 5.28 -1.34 34.66
N LEU A 3 4.05 -1.72 34.97
CA LEU A 3 2.87 -0.89 34.88
C LEU A 3 2.51 -0.48 36.30
N ARG A 4 2.60 0.81 36.58
CA ARG A 4 2.01 1.39 37.78
C ARG A 4 0.55 1.68 37.50
N LYS A 5 -0.33 1.09 38.29
CA LYS A 5 -1.77 1.32 38.19
C LYS A 5 -2.37 1.36 39.58
N LYS A 6 -3.35 2.25 39.80
CA LYS A 6 -4.23 2.18 40.97
C LYS A 6 -5.26 1.08 40.76
N ASP A 7 -5.36 0.16 41.71
CA ASP A 7 -6.30 -0.97 41.65
C ASP A 7 -7.76 -0.56 41.71
N SER A 8 -8.03 0.60 42.31
CA SER A 8 -9.37 1.16 42.40
C SER A 8 -9.31 2.68 42.36
N LYS A 9 -10.43 3.33 42.01
CA LYS A 9 -10.58 4.79 42.07
C LYS A 9 -10.35 5.36 43.48
N PHE A 10 -10.45 4.50 44.51
CA PHE A 10 -10.24 4.85 45.92
C PHE A 10 -8.93 4.33 46.50
N ALA A 11 -8.09 3.64 45.72
CA ALA A 11 -6.78 3.20 46.18
C ALA A 11 -5.84 4.42 46.30
N VAL A 12 -5.27 4.61 47.49
CA VAL A 12 -4.32 5.70 47.77
C VAL A 12 -3.00 5.40 47.06
N ASP A 13 -2.51 4.18 47.20
CA ASP A 13 -1.21 3.75 46.67
C ASP A 13 -1.33 3.13 45.26
N GLU A 14 -0.27 3.32 44.47
CA GLU A 14 -0.11 2.71 43.16
C GLU A 14 0.57 1.34 43.30
N THR A 15 -0.02 0.30 42.72
CA THR A 15 0.58 -1.05 42.70
C THR A 15 1.35 -1.27 41.40
N GLU A 16 2.50 -1.95 41.52
CA GLU A 16 3.39 -2.25 40.39
C GLU A 16 3.12 -3.63 39.80
N TYR A 17 2.65 -3.66 38.56
CA TYR A 17 2.37 -4.89 37.81
C TYR A 17 3.46 -5.18 36.79
N LYS A 18 3.95 -6.42 36.79
CA LYS A 18 4.86 -6.91 35.74
C LYS A 18 4.04 -7.55 34.62
N THR A 19 3.97 -6.87 33.48
CA THR A 19 3.30 -7.40 32.27
C THR A 19 4.32 -7.70 31.18
N PRO A 20 4.18 -8.81 30.42
CA PRO A 20 5.01 -9.06 29.25
C PRO A 20 4.86 -7.92 28.23
N CYS A 21 5.96 -7.58 27.57
CA CYS A 21 5.94 -6.51 26.56
C CYS A 21 5.48 -7.09 25.22
N HIS A 22 4.38 -6.57 24.68
CA HIS A 22 3.82 -6.97 23.40
C HIS A 22 4.01 -5.85 22.38
N LEU A 23 4.66 -6.16 21.26
CA LEU A 23 4.72 -5.31 20.08
C LEU A 23 3.58 -5.70 19.14
N THR A 24 2.69 -4.75 18.84
CA THR A 24 1.61 -4.95 17.88
C THR A 24 1.88 -4.11 16.64
N LEU A 25 1.92 -4.78 15.49
CA LEU A 25 2.05 -4.16 14.18
C LEU A 25 0.73 -4.34 13.45
N GLN A 26 0.21 -3.26 12.87
CA GLN A 26 -1.03 -3.25 12.12
C GLN A 26 -0.83 -2.61 10.77
N VAL A 27 -1.48 -3.16 9.76
CA VAL A 27 -1.48 -2.63 8.41
C VAL A 27 -2.90 -2.23 8.04
N TRP A 28 -3.01 -0.99 7.61
CA TRP A 28 -4.25 -0.37 7.15
C TRP A 28 -4.03 0.10 5.72
N ASP A 29 -5.04 -0.10 4.86
CA ASP A 29 -5.05 0.56 3.56
C ASP A 29 -5.37 2.04 3.76
N ASN A 30 -4.65 2.90 3.06
CA ASN A 30 -4.84 4.35 3.16
C ASN A 30 -5.58 4.82 1.92
N ASP A 31 -6.91 4.73 1.99
CA ASP A 31 -7.78 5.15 0.92
C ASP A 31 -8.05 6.65 0.98
N THR A 32 -8.06 7.29 -0.19
CA THR A 32 -8.34 8.73 -0.29
C THR A 32 -9.83 9.06 -0.19
N PHE A 33 -10.71 8.13 -0.58
CA PHE A 33 -12.16 8.38 -0.71
C PHE A 33 -13.04 7.45 0.15
N SER A 34 -12.53 6.29 0.57
CA SER A 34 -13.21 5.32 1.44
C SER A 34 -12.65 5.34 2.87
N LYS A 35 -13.32 4.63 3.78
CA LYS A 35 -12.76 4.33 5.10
C LYS A 35 -11.55 3.41 4.92
N ASN A 36 -10.50 3.65 5.69
CA ASN A 36 -9.31 2.82 5.70
C ASN A 36 -9.64 1.37 6.07
N ASP A 37 -9.36 0.44 5.17
CA ASP A 37 -9.61 -0.97 5.38
C ASP A 37 -8.49 -1.63 6.19
N PHE A 38 -8.87 -2.47 7.15
CA PHE A 38 -7.91 -3.25 7.92
C PHE A 38 -7.38 -4.43 7.10
N LEU A 39 -6.07 -4.43 6.83
CA LEU A 39 -5.44 -5.47 6.01
C LEU A 39 -4.88 -6.62 6.86
N GLY A 40 -4.35 -6.34 8.05
CA GLY A 40 -3.86 -7.40 8.93
C GLY A 40 -3.13 -6.91 10.18
N SER A 41 -2.95 -7.81 11.14
CA SER A 41 -2.23 -7.55 12.39
C SER A 41 -1.24 -8.66 12.74
N LEU A 42 -0.22 -8.26 13.49
CA LEU A 42 0.85 -9.11 13.98
C LEU A 42 1.17 -8.70 15.42
N THR A 43 0.95 -9.60 16.36
CA THR A 43 1.28 -9.41 17.77
C THR A 43 2.46 -10.29 18.13
N LEU A 44 3.51 -9.65 18.66
CA LEU A 44 4.77 -10.29 19.01
C LEU A 44 5.09 -10.01 20.48
N GLU A 45 5.25 -11.06 21.27
CA GLU A 45 5.72 -10.94 22.64
C GLU A 45 7.26 -10.85 22.64
N LEU A 46 7.85 -9.78 23.20
CA LEU A 46 9.30 -9.54 23.11
C LEU A 46 10.13 -10.56 23.91
N SER A 47 9.58 -11.07 25.03
CA SER A 47 10.21 -12.12 25.86
C SER A 47 10.23 -13.48 25.18
N ARG A 48 9.23 -13.79 24.36
CA ARG A 48 9.02 -15.07 23.68
C ARG A 48 8.79 -14.86 22.18
N LEU A 49 9.64 -14.04 21.59
CA LEU A 49 9.50 -13.60 20.22
C LEU A 49 9.63 -14.79 19.27
N LYS A 50 8.66 -14.97 18.37
CA LYS A 50 8.77 -15.97 17.31
C LYS A 50 9.87 -15.56 16.34
N ARG A 51 10.84 -16.44 16.12
CA ARG A 51 11.99 -16.14 15.25
C ARG A 51 11.51 -15.79 13.84
N GLY A 52 11.90 -14.63 13.33
CA GLY A 52 11.59 -14.22 11.95
C GLY A 52 12.23 -15.16 10.92
N ALA A 53 11.59 -15.33 9.76
CA ALA A 53 12.17 -16.07 8.65
C ALA A 53 13.29 -15.26 7.98
N LYS A 54 14.35 -15.91 7.48
CA LYS A 54 15.46 -15.20 6.80
C LYS A 54 15.07 -14.63 5.44
N THR A 55 14.07 -15.21 4.77
CA THR A 55 13.64 -14.80 3.43
C THR A 55 12.12 -14.78 3.33
N SER A 56 11.58 -13.90 2.48
CA SER A 56 10.13 -13.79 2.22
C SER A 56 9.50 -15.12 1.78
N LYS A 57 10.22 -15.94 1.00
CA LYS A 57 9.73 -17.26 0.54
C LYS A 57 9.53 -18.26 1.69
N LYS A 58 10.36 -18.22 2.71
CA LYS A 58 10.28 -19.12 3.88
C LYS A 58 9.30 -18.62 4.96
N CYS A 59 8.81 -17.40 4.82
CA CYS A 59 7.89 -16.77 5.75
C CYS A 59 6.45 -17.26 5.48
N ASN A 60 5.92 -18.11 6.36
CA ASN A 60 4.61 -18.75 6.24
C ASN A 60 3.86 -18.69 7.59
N LEU A 61 2.55 -18.95 7.59
CA LEU A 61 1.71 -18.97 8.81
C LEU A 61 2.23 -19.91 9.90
N LYS A 62 2.93 -20.99 9.52
CA LYS A 62 3.60 -21.94 10.43
C LYS A 62 4.59 -21.27 11.39
N LEU A 63 5.12 -20.10 11.03
CA LEU A 63 6.03 -19.33 11.89
C LEU A 63 5.35 -18.84 13.17
N LEU A 64 4.03 -18.70 13.14
CA LEU A 64 3.22 -18.18 14.23
C LEU A 64 2.59 -19.32 15.07
N ASP A 65 2.98 -20.57 14.80
CA ASP A 65 2.53 -21.72 15.56
C ASP A 65 3.18 -21.76 16.96
N LYS A 66 2.49 -22.40 17.90
CA LYS A 66 2.97 -22.55 19.28
C LYS A 66 4.31 -23.29 19.34
N ARG A 67 4.53 -24.26 18.45
CA ARG A 67 5.76 -25.09 18.36
C ARG A 67 6.95 -24.40 17.70
N ALA A 68 6.76 -23.23 17.07
CA ALA A 68 7.84 -22.53 16.39
C ALA A 68 8.90 -21.99 17.38
N PRO A 69 10.18 -21.97 16.99
CA PRO A 69 11.28 -21.55 17.86
C PRO A 69 11.10 -20.11 18.33
N VAL A 70 11.31 -19.90 19.62
CA VAL A 70 11.21 -18.60 20.28
C VAL A 70 12.59 -18.09 20.66
N ILE A 71 12.74 -16.77 20.65
CA ILE A 71 13.92 -16.04 21.08
C ILE A 71 13.48 -14.96 22.07
N ASN A 72 14.34 -14.61 23.02
CA ASN A 72 14.09 -13.50 23.92
C ASN A 72 14.85 -12.27 23.41
N LEU A 73 14.10 -11.25 22.95
CA LEU A 73 14.68 -10.05 22.35
C LEU A 73 15.57 -9.28 23.34
N PHE A 74 15.21 -9.28 24.62
CA PHE A 74 15.98 -8.59 25.68
C PHE A 74 17.36 -9.24 25.92
N ARG A 75 17.53 -10.52 25.54
CA ARG A 75 18.83 -11.22 25.67
C ARG A 75 19.73 -11.01 24.45
N ILE A 76 19.14 -11.01 23.26
CA ILE A 76 19.90 -10.88 22.00
C ILE A 76 20.09 -9.43 21.55
N ARG A 77 19.33 -8.49 22.14
CA ARG A 77 19.20 -7.06 21.80
C ARG A 77 18.66 -6.76 20.40
N ARG A 78 19.14 -7.43 19.36
CA ARG A 78 18.78 -7.14 17.95
C ARG A 78 18.34 -8.39 17.20
N THR A 79 17.35 -8.24 16.34
CA THR A 79 16.90 -9.30 15.42
C THR A 79 16.35 -8.70 14.13
N ARG A 80 16.64 -9.34 13.01
CA ARG A 80 16.09 -9.00 11.69
C ARG A 80 15.46 -10.23 11.07
N GLY A 81 14.30 -10.05 10.44
CA GLY A 81 13.65 -11.14 9.74
C GLY A 81 12.31 -10.77 9.12
N TRP A 82 11.67 -11.81 8.59
CA TRP A 82 10.36 -11.72 7.97
C TRP A 82 9.29 -12.31 8.88
N TRP A 83 8.22 -11.55 9.10
CA TRP A 83 7.03 -12.00 9.81
C TRP A 83 5.78 -11.90 8.94
N VAL A 84 4.78 -12.70 9.27
CA VAL A 84 3.51 -12.79 8.55
C VAL A 84 2.43 -12.01 9.30
N PHE A 85 1.65 -11.22 8.58
CA PHE A 85 0.41 -10.65 9.10
C PHE A 85 -0.74 -11.65 8.97
N LYS A 86 -1.54 -11.75 10.04
CA LYS A 86 -2.79 -12.51 10.04
C LYS A 86 -3.95 -11.55 9.79
N ASN A 87 -4.89 -11.98 8.96
CA ASN A 87 -6.22 -11.37 8.90
C ASN A 87 -7.26 -12.46 9.16
N TYR A 88 -8.27 -12.13 9.94
CA TYR A 88 -9.34 -13.05 10.30
C TYR A 88 -10.42 -12.99 9.23
N HIS A 89 -10.58 -14.09 8.49
CA HIS A 89 -11.57 -14.16 7.44
C HIS A 89 -12.89 -14.70 7.99
N GLN A 90 -13.88 -13.82 8.15
CA GLN A 90 -15.16 -14.15 8.79
C GLN A 90 -15.92 -15.30 8.11
N LYS A 91 -15.85 -15.41 6.77
CA LYS A 91 -16.59 -16.44 6.03
C LYS A 91 -16.02 -17.85 6.20
N THR A 92 -14.72 -17.98 6.39
CA THR A 92 -14.04 -19.28 6.54
C THR A 92 -13.71 -19.61 7.99
N GLY A 93 -13.84 -18.65 8.91
CA GLY A 93 -13.50 -18.81 10.32
C GLY A 93 -12.00 -19.03 10.57
N THR A 94 -11.15 -18.79 9.57
CA THR A 94 -9.72 -19.10 9.60
C THR A 94 -8.86 -17.85 9.46
N ASN A 95 -7.67 -17.89 10.06
CA ASN A 95 -6.65 -16.86 9.88
C ASN A 95 -5.93 -17.08 8.56
N ILE A 96 -6.01 -16.11 7.67
CA ILE A 96 -5.29 -16.11 6.40
C ILE A 96 -4.03 -15.24 6.48
N CYS A 97 -3.06 -15.56 5.64
CA CYS A 97 -1.82 -14.79 5.48
C CYS A 97 -2.16 -13.54 4.65
N ALA A 98 -2.30 -12.39 5.29
CA ALA A 98 -2.65 -11.14 4.61
C ALA A 98 -1.44 -10.42 4.00
N GLY A 99 -0.25 -10.64 4.55
CA GLY A 99 0.95 -9.97 4.08
C GLY A 99 2.20 -10.44 4.83
N LYS A 100 3.35 -9.97 4.38
CA LYS A 100 4.64 -10.25 4.99
C LYS A 100 5.39 -8.94 5.18
N VAL A 101 6.06 -8.80 6.31
CA VAL A 101 6.90 -7.63 6.61
C VAL A 101 8.31 -8.08 6.91
N GLU A 102 9.26 -7.42 6.28
CA GLU A 102 10.64 -7.43 6.75
C GLU A 102 10.79 -6.34 7.80
N ALA A 103 11.24 -6.71 8.99
CA ALA A 103 11.48 -5.77 10.07
C ALA A 103 12.82 -6.08 10.74
N GLU A 104 13.41 -5.04 11.29
CA GLU A 104 14.54 -5.11 12.20
C GLU A 104 14.11 -4.48 13.52
N MET A 105 14.38 -5.19 14.61
CA MET A 105 14.00 -4.77 15.95
C MET A 105 15.25 -4.76 16.81
N GLU A 106 15.50 -3.64 17.47
CA GLU A 106 16.63 -3.45 18.35
C GLU A 106 16.15 -2.84 19.67
N VAL A 107 16.57 -3.43 20.79
CA VAL A 107 16.31 -2.93 22.13
C VAL A 107 17.53 -2.15 22.60
N VAL A 108 17.36 -0.84 22.71
CA VAL A 108 18.37 0.09 23.20
C VAL A 108 18.03 0.54 24.62
N THR A 109 19.05 0.95 25.35
CA THR A 109 18.87 1.62 26.64
C THR A 109 18.45 3.08 26.44
N GLN A 110 17.96 3.71 27.50
CA GLN A 110 17.55 5.11 27.44
C GLN A 110 18.72 6.05 27.10
N GLU A 111 19.90 5.77 27.64
CA GLU A 111 21.11 6.57 27.38
C GLU A 111 21.53 6.51 25.91
N GLU A 112 21.57 5.30 25.34
CA GLU A 112 21.87 5.10 23.91
C GLU A 112 20.84 5.81 23.01
N ALA A 113 19.55 5.73 23.36
CA ALA A 113 18.48 6.38 22.61
C ALA A 113 18.52 7.92 22.66
N LEU A 114 19.11 8.50 23.71
CA LEU A 114 19.32 9.96 23.82
C LEU A 114 20.53 10.42 22.99
N LEU A 115 21.57 9.58 22.89
CA LEU A 115 22.76 9.87 22.10
C LEU A 115 22.52 9.73 20.59
N ASP A 116 21.82 8.67 20.17
CA ASP A 116 21.43 8.41 18.77
C ASP A 116 19.90 8.24 18.67
N PRO A 117 19.15 9.35 18.49
CA PRO A 117 17.70 9.27 18.37
C PRO A 117 17.30 8.55 17.07
N VAL A 118 16.08 8.01 17.01
CA VAL A 118 15.54 7.44 15.76
C VAL A 118 14.69 8.48 15.02
N GLY A 119 14.79 8.50 13.69
CA GLY A 119 13.98 9.37 12.84
C GLY A 119 12.50 9.01 12.87
N LEU A 120 11.64 10.01 12.62
CA LEU A 120 10.20 9.82 12.50
C LEU A 120 9.81 9.44 11.07
N GLY A 121 9.35 8.20 10.89
CA GLY A 121 8.87 7.68 9.62
C GLY A 121 10.00 7.50 8.60
N ARG A 122 10.12 8.44 7.64
CA ARG A 122 11.22 8.48 6.66
C ARG A 122 12.13 9.69 6.82
N ARG A 123 11.99 10.42 7.93
CA ARG A 123 12.93 11.50 8.27
C ARG A 123 14.19 10.88 8.84
N GLU A 124 15.31 11.56 8.63
CA GLU A 124 16.54 11.25 9.34
C GLU A 124 16.35 11.44 10.85
N PRO A 125 17.16 10.79 11.69
CA PRO A 125 18.22 9.80 11.39
C PRO A 125 17.70 8.40 11.01
N GLN A 126 18.52 7.61 10.32
CA GLN A 126 18.23 6.23 9.86
C GLN A 126 16.99 6.10 8.92
N ALA A 127 16.84 7.02 7.97
CA ALA A 127 15.74 6.97 7.00
C ALA A 127 15.83 5.74 6.07
N LEU A 128 14.72 5.01 5.92
CA LEU A 128 14.62 3.93 4.94
C LEU A 128 14.46 4.49 3.52
N PRO A 129 15.00 3.79 2.49
CA PRO A 129 14.83 4.19 1.11
C PRO A 129 13.34 4.20 0.73
N PRO A 130 12.95 5.04 -0.26
CA PRO A 130 11.58 5.03 -0.75
C PRO A 130 11.21 3.64 -1.29
N PRO A 131 9.95 3.22 -1.11
CA PRO A 131 9.49 1.90 -1.53
C PRO A 131 9.55 1.80 -3.05
N ASN A 132 9.96 0.63 -3.53
CA ASN A 132 9.89 0.30 -4.94
C ASN A 132 8.42 0.08 -5.35
N ARG A 133 7.76 1.16 -5.76
CA ARG A 133 6.35 1.18 -6.15
C ARG A 133 6.24 1.34 -7.67
N PRO A 134 5.37 0.58 -8.37
CA PRO A 134 5.12 0.84 -9.77
C PRO A 134 4.48 2.23 -9.95
N ASP A 135 4.93 3.00 -10.96
CA ASP A 135 4.48 4.37 -11.21
C ASP A 135 2.97 4.51 -11.47
N ALA A 136 2.28 3.40 -11.74
CA ALA A 136 0.86 3.37 -12.02
C ALA A 136 -0.03 3.69 -10.80
N SER A 137 0.49 3.58 -9.57
CA SER A 137 -0.33 3.59 -8.35
C SER A 137 -0.73 4.98 -7.84
N PHE A 138 -0.20 6.08 -8.39
CA PHE A 138 -0.32 7.41 -7.75
C PHE A 138 -1.17 8.45 -8.48
N LEU A 139 -1.69 8.13 -9.66
CA LEU A 139 -2.56 9.06 -10.37
C LEU A 139 -3.94 8.43 -10.53
N TRP A 140 -4.77 8.61 -9.49
CA TRP A 140 -6.20 8.26 -9.50
C TRP A 140 -6.91 8.79 -10.75
N PHE A 141 -6.45 9.91 -11.34
CA PHE A 141 -6.97 10.42 -12.61
C PHE A 141 -6.40 9.72 -13.86
N LYS A 142 -5.13 9.28 -13.85
CA LYS A 142 -4.54 8.58 -15.02
C LYS A 142 -5.00 7.13 -15.11
N ASN A 143 -5.37 6.51 -13.99
CA ASN A 143 -5.85 5.13 -13.95
C ASN A 143 -7.16 4.89 -14.74
N PRO A 144 -8.25 5.68 -14.56
CA PRO A 144 -9.47 5.56 -15.35
C PRO A 144 -9.23 5.89 -16.81
N LEU A 145 -8.36 6.86 -17.14
CA LEU A 145 -7.99 7.16 -18.52
C LEU A 145 -7.21 6.02 -19.20
N LYS A 146 -6.29 5.36 -18.47
CA LYS A 146 -5.58 4.17 -18.98
C LYS A 146 -6.54 2.99 -19.17
N SER A 147 -7.47 2.76 -18.23
CA SER A 147 -8.49 1.72 -18.32
C SER A 147 -9.50 2.00 -19.45
N LEU A 148 -9.92 3.25 -19.62
CA LEU A 148 -10.80 3.69 -20.71
C LEU A 148 -10.09 3.56 -22.06
N LYS A 149 -8.82 3.96 -22.15
CA LYS A 149 -7.99 3.74 -23.35
C LYS A 149 -7.89 2.26 -23.68
N LEU A 150 -7.70 1.37 -22.70
CA LEU A 150 -7.66 -0.07 -22.91
C LEU A 150 -9.00 -0.63 -23.39
N LEU A 151 -10.12 -0.23 -22.76
CA LEU A 151 -11.46 -0.71 -23.11
C LEU A 151 -11.90 -0.20 -24.50
N VAL A 152 -11.79 1.11 -24.73
CA VAL A 152 -12.24 1.78 -25.95
C VAL A 152 -11.32 1.44 -27.12
N CYS A 153 -10.00 1.48 -26.93
CA CYS A 153 -9.09 1.18 -28.02
C CYS A 153 -9.04 -0.33 -28.36
N ARG A 154 -9.35 -1.26 -27.46
CA ARG A 154 -9.32 -2.69 -27.84
C ARG A 154 -10.55 -3.13 -28.62
N ARG A 155 -11.73 -2.56 -28.32
CA ARG A 155 -13.02 -2.96 -28.94
C ARG A 155 -13.51 -2.01 -30.04
N TYR A 156 -13.21 -0.71 -29.98
CA TYR A 156 -13.79 0.29 -30.88
C TYR A 156 -12.79 1.00 -31.80
N LYS A 157 -11.51 0.60 -31.81
CA LYS A 157 -10.45 1.21 -32.66
C LYS A 157 -10.91 1.41 -34.11
N TRP A 158 -11.41 0.35 -34.74
CA TRP A 158 -11.87 0.40 -36.14
C TRP A 158 -13.13 1.23 -36.33
N LYS A 159 -14.10 1.17 -35.40
CA LYS A 159 -15.31 2.00 -35.47
C LYS A 159 -14.98 3.49 -35.36
N MET A 160 -14.03 3.85 -34.50
CA MET A 160 -13.55 5.24 -34.35
C MET A 160 -12.85 5.72 -35.61
N ILE A 161 -11.99 4.90 -36.23
CA ILE A 161 -11.31 5.24 -37.49
C ILE A 161 -12.33 5.42 -38.62
N CYS A 162 -13.29 4.50 -38.79
CA CYS A 162 -14.34 4.63 -39.82
C CYS A 162 -15.19 5.89 -39.63
N CYS A 163 -15.59 6.19 -38.39
CA CYS A 163 -16.35 7.41 -38.08
C CYS A 163 -15.57 8.67 -38.47
N LEU A 164 -14.27 8.71 -38.14
CA LEU A 164 -13.40 9.84 -38.44
C LEU A 164 -13.24 10.04 -39.96
N LEU A 165 -13.08 8.95 -40.73
CA LEU A 165 -13.05 9.01 -42.19
C LEU A 165 -14.36 9.52 -42.80
N ILE A 166 -15.51 9.09 -42.27
CA ILE A 166 -16.82 9.57 -42.73
C ILE A 166 -16.95 11.08 -42.49
N VAL A 167 -16.57 11.55 -41.30
CA VAL A 167 -16.59 12.99 -40.97
C VAL A 167 -15.70 13.79 -41.93
N PHE A 168 -14.48 13.30 -42.20
CA PHE A 168 -13.59 13.93 -43.20
C PHE A 168 -14.21 13.94 -44.60
N GLY A 169 -14.85 12.85 -45.03
CA GLY A 169 -15.54 12.78 -46.31
C GLY A 169 -16.68 13.79 -46.42
N VAL A 170 -17.49 13.93 -45.38
CA VAL A 170 -18.58 14.91 -45.32
C VAL A 170 -18.04 16.34 -45.36
N LEU A 171 -17.00 16.65 -44.58
CA LEU A 171 -16.37 17.97 -44.60
C LEU A 171 -15.77 18.31 -45.97
N PHE A 172 -15.17 17.32 -46.63
CA PHE A 172 -14.65 17.48 -47.99
C PHE A 172 -15.78 17.77 -48.98
N LEU A 173 -16.86 17.00 -48.96
CA LEU A 173 -18.03 17.22 -49.82
C LEU A 173 -18.71 18.57 -49.55
N ALA A 174 -18.82 18.98 -48.28
CA ALA A 174 -19.36 20.29 -47.93
C ALA A 174 -18.46 21.41 -48.48
N SER A 175 -17.14 21.26 -48.40
CA SER A 175 -16.18 22.24 -48.92
C SER A 175 -16.18 22.33 -50.45
N THR A 176 -16.35 21.20 -51.16
CA THR A 176 -16.48 21.20 -52.62
C THR A 176 -17.79 21.85 -53.03
N LEU A 177 -18.92 21.48 -52.42
CA LEU A 177 -20.22 22.12 -52.69
C LEU A 177 -20.21 23.62 -52.41
N TYR A 178 -19.56 24.05 -51.32
CA TYR A 178 -19.40 25.46 -50.98
C TYR A 178 -18.52 26.23 -51.98
N SER A 179 -17.50 25.59 -52.56
CA SER A 179 -16.60 26.22 -53.53
C SER A 179 -17.11 26.19 -54.98
N LEU A 180 -18.08 25.32 -55.31
CA LEU A 180 -18.67 25.21 -56.64
C LEU A 180 -19.29 26.52 -57.19
N PRO A 181 -20.07 27.34 -56.44
CA PRO A 181 -20.67 28.55 -57.03
C PRO A 181 -19.62 29.63 -57.36
N GLY A 182 -18.43 29.61 -56.76
CA GLY A 182 -17.37 30.57 -57.11
C GLY A 182 -16.59 30.19 -58.39
N TYR A 183 -16.42 28.89 -58.65
CA TYR A 183 -15.62 28.40 -59.79
C TYR A 183 -16.43 28.31 -61.09
N THR A 184 -17.72 27.98 -61.00
CA THR A 184 -18.62 27.97 -62.16
C THR A 184 -18.88 29.38 -62.68
N ILE A 185 -19.00 30.37 -61.79
CA ILE A 185 -19.15 31.79 -62.15
C ILE A 185 -17.87 32.31 -62.83
N LYS A 186 -16.67 31.99 -62.31
CA LYS A 186 -15.40 32.34 -62.98
C LYS A 186 -15.23 31.68 -64.34
N LYS A 187 -15.67 30.42 -64.52
CA LYS A 187 -15.55 29.69 -65.79
C LYS A 187 -16.58 30.14 -66.85
N MET A 188 -17.73 30.69 -66.43
CA MET A 188 -18.72 31.27 -67.36
C MET A 188 -18.43 32.72 -67.76
N LEU A 189 -17.71 33.49 -66.93
CA LEU A 189 -17.46 34.91 -67.19
C LEU A 189 -16.27 35.24 -68.09
N SER A 190 -15.52 34.26 -68.61
CA SER A 190 -14.43 34.46 -69.60
C SER A 190 -13.54 35.68 -69.34
N VAL A 191 -12.99 35.77 -68.12
CA VAL A 191 -11.79 36.56 -67.76
C VAL A 191 -10.90 35.68 -66.88
#